data_AF-A0A1I7TVV0-F1
#
_entry.id   AF-A0A1I7TVV0-F1
#
_cell.length_a   1.000
_cell.length_b   1.000
_cell.length_c   1.000
_cell.angle_alpha   90.00
_cell.angle_beta   90.00
_cell.angle_gamma   90.00
#
_symmetry.space_group_name_H-M   'P 1'
#
loop_
_entity.id
_entity.type
_entity.pdbx_description
1 polymer ?
#
loop_
_entity_poly.entity_id
_entity_poly.type
_entity_poly.pdbx_seq_one_letter_code
_entity_poly.pdbx_strand_id
1 'polypeptide(L)'
;MYLIQKMILILVLSLLPAAYGSCDLECKAFENYPDKMKYTPQATGCENAISDASCDILFGASANLSAGSNDPRPPLCWQLQNANGVLEPNADMKKAAIFNCAKKCGYCCMTSDYTCAKRDIPNVPLSIQKICEEVTWDKCLYSIEYRPIYAFYCPNTCGFCNINDCIDAVPTCSKDPSICNSPGMNEFTMKYCLHTCGYCTQCPDTVNNCAELKTQGFCSNTPSYVKKYCGKTCGIC
;
A
#
# COMPACT_ATOMS: atom_id res chain seq x y z
N MET A 1 -3.38 43.00 54.44
CA MET A 1 -2.42 43.12 53.31
C MET A 1 -2.04 41.74 52.75
N TYR A 2 -3.02 40.85 52.50
CA TYR A 2 -2.79 39.46 52.05
C TYR A 2 -3.90 38.95 51.11
N LEU A 3 -4.66 39.84 50.48
CA LEU A 3 -5.79 39.50 49.60
C LEU A 3 -5.65 40.01 48.17
N ILE A 4 -4.63 40.83 47.86
CA ILE A 4 -4.40 41.37 46.51
C ILE A 4 -3.36 40.56 45.73
N GLN A 5 -2.56 39.73 46.40
CA GLN A 5 -1.47 38.97 45.76
C GLN A 5 -1.90 37.64 45.12
N LYS A 6 -3.16 37.19 45.33
CA LYS A 6 -3.71 35.98 44.69
C LYS A 6 -4.51 36.24 43.41
N MET A 7 -4.72 37.50 43.03
CA MET A 7 -5.48 37.87 41.83
C MET A 7 -4.60 38.22 40.61
N ILE A 8 -3.30 37.95 40.66
CA ILE A 8 -2.37 38.23 39.53
C ILE A 8 -1.80 36.94 38.91
N LEU A 9 -2.06 35.76 39.49
CA LEU A 9 -1.47 34.50 39.02
C LEU A 9 -2.38 33.63 38.12
N ILE A 10 -3.56 34.13 37.71
CA ILE A 10 -4.53 33.32 36.93
C ILE A 10 -4.84 33.93 35.54
N LEU A 11 -4.18 35.02 35.14
CA LEU A 11 -4.52 35.73 33.89
C LEU A 11 -3.34 35.89 32.91
N VAL A 12 -2.46 34.88 32.81
CA VAL A 12 -1.43 34.79 31.75
C VAL A 12 -1.32 33.36 31.20
N LEU A 13 -2.46 32.71 30.93
CA LEU A 13 -2.48 31.39 30.28
C LEU A 13 -3.43 31.35 29.06
N SER A 14 -3.48 32.43 28.27
CA SER A 14 -4.33 32.48 27.08
C SER A 14 -3.76 33.34 25.95
N LEU A 15 -2.44 33.31 25.73
CA LEU A 15 -1.81 33.81 24.50
C LEU A 15 -0.60 32.93 24.14
N LEU A 16 -0.82 31.63 24.02
CA LEU A 16 -0.07 30.89 23.01
C LEU A 16 -0.89 31.02 21.73
N PRO A 17 -0.40 31.67 20.67
CA PRO A 17 -0.96 31.41 19.36
C PRO A 17 -0.78 29.90 19.14
N ALA A 18 -1.88 29.17 19.09
CA ALA A 18 -1.89 27.83 18.54
C ALA A 18 -1.63 27.95 17.03
N ALA A 19 -0.42 28.35 16.67
CA ALA A 19 0.16 28.15 15.35
C ALA A 19 0.75 26.73 15.31
N TYR A 20 -0.02 25.74 15.80
CA TYR A 20 0.15 24.39 15.31
C TYR A 20 -0.51 24.42 13.94
N GLY A 21 0.27 24.78 12.91
CA GLY A 21 -0.13 24.47 11.54
C GLY A 21 -0.50 22.99 11.53
N SER A 22 -1.76 22.68 11.25
CA SER A 22 -2.22 21.30 11.23
C SER A 22 -1.35 20.56 10.21
N CYS A 23 -0.48 19.67 10.67
CA CYS A 23 0.32 18.84 9.78
C CYS A 23 -0.51 17.58 9.49
N ASP A 24 -0.71 17.28 8.22
CA ASP A 24 -1.26 15.98 7.85
C ASP A 24 -0.15 14.91 7.98
N LEU A 25 -0.34 13.99 8.94
CA LEU A 25 0.66 13.01 9.36
C LEU A 25 0.39 11.59 8.87
N GLU A 26 -0.60 11.40 8.00
CA GLU A 26 -0.97 10.07 7.54
C GLU A 26 0.08 9.48 6.61
N CYS A 27 0.20 8.16 6.63
CA CYS A 27 1.30 7.46 5.99
C CYS A 27 2.70 7.97 6.41
N LYS A 28 2.84 8.60 7.59
CA LYS A 28 4.13 8.94 8.19
C LYS A 28 4.35 8.15 9.48
N ALA A 29 5.60 7.76 9.70
CA ALA A 29 6.05 7.11 10.93
C ALA A 29 7.14 7.95 11.60
N PHE A 30 7.22 7.81 12.92
CA PHE A 30 8.27 8.43 13.72
C PHE A 30 9.53 7.58 13.64
N GLU A 31 10.60 8.10 13.05
CA GLU A 31 11.86 7.35 12.97
C GLU A 31 12.94 7.86 13.92
N ASN A 32 13.00 9.16 14.25
CA ASN A 32 14.05 9.72 15.12
C ASN A 32 13.66 11.07 15.79
N TYR A 33 14.08 11.25 17.04
CA TYR A 33 13.91 12.47 17.86
C TYR A 33 14.80 13.63 17.35
N PRO A 34 14.37 14.91 17.41
CA PRO A 34 13.16 15.41 18.09
C PRO A 34 11.83 15.28 17.34
N ASP A 35 11.76 15.46 16.01
CA ASP A 35 10.45 15.67 15.35
C ASP A 35 10.37 15.14 13.90
N LYS A 36 11.12 14.10 13.52
CA LYS A 36 11.16 13.69 12.11
C LYS A 36 10.12 12.61 11.79
N MET A 37 8.87 13.05 11.60
CA MET A 37 7.83 12.26 10.93
C MET A 37 8.20 12.10 9.46
N LYS A 38 8.41 10.85 9.03
CA LYS A 38 8.81 10.52 7.66
C LYS A 38 7.78 9.67 6.96
N TYR A 39 7.64 9.83 5.66
CA TYR A 39 6.76 8.98 4.86
C TYR A 39 7.17 7.51 4.98
N THR A 40 6.19 6.63 5.23
CA THR A 40 6.41 5.19 5.20
C THR A 40 6.64 4.73 3.76
N PRO A 41 7.21 3.54 3.54
CA PRO A 41 7.30 2.94 2.21
C PRO A 41 5.94 2.85 1.49
N GLN A 42 4.86 2.62 2.23
CA GLN A 42 3.50 2.53 1.70
C GLN A 42 2.91 3.89 1.36
N ALA A 43 3.50 5.02 1.77
CA ALA A 43 2.97 6.35 1.44
C ALA A 43 3.02 6.64 -0.07
N THR A 44 4.05 6.13 -0.74
CA THR A 44 4.34 6.35 -2.16
C THR A 44 4.41 5.05 -2.95
N GLY A 45 4.08 3.92 -2.32
CA GLY A 45 4.12 2.58 -2.92
C GLY A 45 2.92 2.27 -3.81
N CYS A 46 2.44 3.19 -4.63
CA CYS A 46 1.38 2.92 -5.59
C CYS A 46 1.54 3.81 -6.82
N GLU A 47 0.71 3.60 -7.82
CA GLU A 47 0.59 4.54 -8.94
C GLU A 47 -0.61 5.46 -8.76
N ASN A 48 -0.54 6.65 -9.34
CA ASN A 48 -1.69 7.55 -9.42
C ASN A 48 -2.76 6.95 -10.35
N ALA A 49 -4.04 7.22 -10.08
CA ALA A 49 -5.13 6.77 -10.94
C ALA A 49 -5.21 7.59 -12.25
N ILE A 50 -4.63 8.79 -12.24
CA ILE A 50 -4.45 9.66 -13.40
C ILE A 50 -2.96 9.94 -13.63
N SER A 51 -2.62 10.56 -14.77
CA SER A 51 -1.22 10.86 -15.09
C SER A 51 -0.57 11.78 -14.05
N ASP A 52 0.74 11.62 -13.83
CA ASP A 52 1.52 12.49 -12.94
C ASP A 52 1.40 13.96 -13.33
N ALA A 53 1.39 14.27 -14.62
CA ALA A 53 1.18 15.64 -15.12
C ALA A 53 -0.21 16.20 -14.74
N SER A 54 -1.25 15.37 -14.75
CA SER A 54 -2.58 15.77 -14.25
C SER A 54 -2.57 15.98 -12.75
N CYS A 55 -1.87 15.15 -11.99
CA CYS A 55 -1.70 15.34 -10.55
C CYS A 55 -0.91 16.61 -10.21
N ASP A 56 0.10 16.96 -11.01
CA ASP A 56 0.85 18.22 -10.88
C ASP A 56 -0.03 19.45 -11.09
N ILE A 57 -0.98 19.38 -12.03
CA ILE A 57 -1.95 20.46 -12.28
C ILE A 57 -2.93 20.58 -11.10
N LEU A 58 -3.45 19.46 -10.59
CA LEU A 58 -4.47 19.46 -9.54
C LEU A 58 -3.92 19.79 -8.16
N PHE A 59 -2.73 19.28 -7.83
CA PHE A 59 -2.17 19.33 -6.47
C PHE A 59 -0.86 20.11 -6.37
N GLY A 60 -0.42 20.70 -7.49
CA GLY A 60 0.80 21.49 -7.58
C GLY A 60 2.02 20.69 -8.05
N ALA A 61 2.91 21.37 -8.78
CA ALA A 61 4.14 20.81 -9.33
C ALA A 61 5.25 20.59 -8.28
N SER A 62 4.91 20.37 -7.01
CA SER A 62 5.88 20.08 -5.95
C SER A 62 6.70 18.83 -6.28
N ALA A 63 7.93 18.73 -5.76
CA ALA A 63 8.72 17.52 -5.90
C ALA A 63 7.92 16.28 -5.44
N ASN A 64 8.12 15.16 -6.13
CA ASN A 64 7.49 13.90 -5.74
C ASN A 64 7.95 13.51 -4.34
N LEU A 65 6.98 13.17 -3.49
CA LEU A 65 7.25 12.66 -2.16
C LEU A 65 7.98 11.32 -2.27
N SER A 66 8.81 11.02 -1.28
CA SER A 66 9.58 9.76 -1.25
C SER A 66 9.55 9.14 0.13
N ALA A 67 9.57 7.80 0.17
CA ALA A 67 9.68 7.04 1.40
C ALA A 67 10.93 7.46 2.19
N GLY A 68 10.78 7.63 3.50
CA GLY A 68 11.85 8.08 4.39
C GLY A 68 12.13 9.59 4.35
N SER A 69 11.49 10.36 3.48
CA SER A 69 11.60 11.82 3.48
C SER A 69 10.69 12.45 4.53
N ASN A 70 11.10 13.60 5.05
CA ASN A 70 10.32 14.41 5.98
C ASN A 70 9.69 15.63 5.29
N ASP A 71 9.52 15.57 3.97
CA ASP A 71 9.00 16.68 3.18
C ASP A 71 7.56 17.03 3.62
N PRO A 72 7.18 18.31 3.61
CA PRO A 72 5.80 18.70 3.83
C PRO A 72 4.91 18.12 2.71
N ARG A 73 3.74 17.61 3.07
CA ARG A 73 2.75 17.18 2.07
C ARG A 73 2.28 18.42 1.30
N PRO A 74 2.15 18.37 -0.05
CA PRO A 74 1.62 19.49 -0.80
C PRO A 74 0.28 19.96 -0.20
N PRO A 75 0.13 21.25 0.15
CA PRO A 75 -1.06 21.76 0.84
C PRO A 75 -2.38 21.39 0.14
N LEU A 76 -2.42 21.50 -1.19
CA LEU A 76 -3.61 21.19 -2.00
C LEU A 76 -4.05 19.72 -1.93
N CYS A 77 -3.19 18.80 -1.48
CA CYS A 77 -3.56 17.41 -1.28
C CYS A 77 -4.55 17.21 -0.11
N TRP A 78 -4.73 18.21 0.76
CA TRP A 78 -5.61 18.07 1.94
C TRP A 78 -6.22 19.38 2.43
N GLN A 79 -5.88 20.50 1.80
CA GLN A 79 -6.42 21.82 2.11
C GLN A 79 -7.13 22.41 0.90
N LEU A 80 -8.11 23.27 1.16
CA LEU A 80 -8.79 24.09 0.17
C LEU A 80 -8.69 25.56 0.58
N GLN A 81 -8.60 26.44 -0.40
CA GLN A 81 -8.60 27.88 -0.15
C GLN A 81 -10.02 28.35 0.20
N ASN A 82 -10.19 28.98 1.35
CA ASN A 82 -11.45 29.59 1.75
C ASN A 82 -11.66 30.96 1.06
N ALA A 83 -12.82 31.59 1.28
CA ALA A 83 -13.18 32.88 0.68
C ALA A 83 -12.18 34.02 1.01
N ASN A 84 -11.43 33.89 2.10
CA ASN A 84 -10.44 34.86 2.54
C ASN A 84 -9.02 34.56 2.00
N GLY A 85 -8.89 33.56 1.13
CA GLY A 85 -7.61 33.18 0.55
C GLY A 85 -6.74 32.29 1.44
N VAL A 86 -7.24 31.82 2.59
CA VAL A 86 -6.49 30.98 3.53
C VAL A 86 -6.69 29.50 3.20
N LEU A 87 -5.61 28.72 3.19
CA LEU A 87 -5.67 27.27 3.03
C LEU A 87 -6.04 26.60 4.37
N GLU A 88 -7.14 25.86 4.37
CA GLU A 88 -7.66 25.16 5.54
C GLU A 88 -7.90 23.68 5.23
N PRO A 89 -7.74 22.77 6.21
CA PRO A 89 -8.02 21.35 6.01
C PRO A 89 -9.41 21.12 5.41
N ASN A 90 -9.47 20.31 4.34
CA ASN A 90 -10.69 20.00 3.62
C ASN A 90 -10.75 18.49 3.33
N ALA A 91 -11.79 17.83 3.86
CA ALA A 91 -11.94 16.38 3.73
C ALA A 91 -12.20 15.92 2.29
N ASP A 92 -12.88 16.71 1.48
CA ASP A 92 -13.18 16.38 0.08
C ASP A 92 -11.93 16.48 -0.79
N MET A 93 -11.11 17.52 -0.60
CA MET A 93 -9.80 17.64 -1.26
C MET A 93 -8.90 16.46 -0.92
N LYS A 94 -8.88 16.06 0.34
CA LYS A 94 -8.13 14.90 0.81
C LYS A 94 -8.63 13.60 0.20
N LYS A 95 -9.95 13.41 0.17
CA LYS A 95 -10.57 12.24 -0.49
C LYS A 95 -10.25 12.20 -1.98
N ALA A 96 -10.29 13.35 -2.66
CA ALA A 96 -9.93 13.46 -4.07
C ALA A 96 -8.44 13.16 -4.31
N ALA A 97 -7.56 13.58 -3.40
CA ALA A 97 -6.12 13.27 -3.45
C ALA A 97 -5.86 11.78 -3.25
N ILE A 98 -6.47 11.14 -2.25
CA ILE A 98 -6.37 9.69 -2.00
C ILE A 98 -6.86 8.91 -3.23
N PHE A 99 -7.95 9.34 -3.85
CA PHE A 99 -8.54 8.61 -4.97
C PHE A 99 -7.75 8.77 -6.28
N ASN A 100 -7.36 10.00 -6.64
CA ASN A 100 -6.80 10.28 -7.96
C ASN A 100 -5.27 10.26 -7.98
N CYS A 101 -4.64 10.76 -6.92
CA CYS A 101 -3.24 11.16 -6.92
C CYS A 101 -2.51 10.71 -5.65
N ALA A 102 -2.82 9.50 -5.17
CA ALA A 102 -2.29 8.96 -3.93
C ALA A 102 -0.76 8.97 -3.86
N LYS A 103 -0.07 8.58 -4.94
CA LYS A 103 1.40 8.59 -4.99
C LYS A 103 1.96 10.00 -4.88
N LYS A 104 1.43 10.93 -5.69
CA LYS A 104 1.84 12.35 -5.68
C LYS A 104 1.65 12.96 -4.30
N CYS A 105 0.51 12.68 -3.70
CA CYS A 105 0.12 13.25 -2.42
C CYS A 105 0.63 12.47 -1.23
N GLY A 106 1.28 11.30 -1.37
CA GLY A 106 1.81 10.50 -0.26
C GLY A 106 0.74 9.72 0.53
N TYR A 107 -0.36 9.35 -0.12
CA TYR A 107 -1.54 8.71 0.47
C TYR A 107 -1.75 7.26 0.02
N CYS A 108 -0.78 6.61 -0.62
CA CYS A 108 -0.95 5.23 -1.08
C CYS A 108 -1.39 4.29 0.07
N CYS A 109 -0.92 4.50 1.31
CA CYS A 109 -1.33 3.70 2.46
C CYS A 109 -2.81 3.86 2.88
N MET A 110 -3.49 4.91 2.38
CA MET A 110 -4.89 5.21 2.65
C MET A 110 -5.83 4.73 1.55
N THR A 111 -5.29 4.20 0.44
CA THR A 111 -6.13 3.65 -0.63
C THR A 111 -6.71 2.30 -0.20
N SER A 112 -7.83 1.91 -0.82
CA SER A 112 -8.47 0.62 -0.56
C SER A 112 -7.54 -0.57 -0.78
N ASP A 113 -6.50 -0.41 -1.60
CA ASP A 113 -5.51 -1.44 -1.90
C ASP A 113 -4.59 -1.74 -0.71
N TYR A 114 -4.51 -0.84 0.27
CA TYR A 114 -3.64 -0.94 1.45
C TYR A 114 -4.39 -1.15 2.78
N THR A 115 -5.70 -0.87 2.83
CA THR A 115 -6.43 -0.73 4.11
C THR A 115 -7.09 -2.01 4.65
N CYS A 116 -6.81 -3.19 4.07
CA CYS A 116 -7.29 -4.45 4.63
C CYS A 116 -6.56 -4.84 5.92
N ALA A 117 -7.26 -5.59 6.77
CA ALA A 117 -6.66 -6.19 7.95
C ALA A 117 -5.50 -7.11 7.57
N LYS A 118 -4.48 -7.18 8.44
CA LYS A 118 -3.46 -8.21 8.33
C LYS A 118 -4.15 -9.57 8.40
N ARG A 119 -3.72 -10.49 7.55
CA ARG A 119 -4.26 -11.85 7.51
C ARG A 119 -3.86 -12.59 8.77
N ASP A 120 -4.83 -13.22 9.42
CA ASP A 120 -4.57 -14.12 10.53
C ASP A 120 -4.33 -15.52 9.97
N ILE A 121 -3.05 -15.82 9.71
CA ILE A 121 -2.62 -17.13 9.20
C ILE A 121 -1.91 -17.85 10.35
N PRO A 122 -2.42 -19.00 10.81
CA PRO A 122 -1.73 -19.75 11.85
C PRO A 122 -0.41 -20.33 11.31
N ASN A 123 0.64 -20.29 12.13
CA ASN A 123 1.95 -20.90 11.84
C ASN A 123 2.65 -20.37 10.57
N VAL A 124 2.57 -19.07 10.27
CA VAL A 124 3.36 -18.47 9.18
C VAL A 124 4.86 -18.72 9.43
N PRO A 125 5.59 -19.32 8.48
CA PRO A 125 7.03 -19.53 8.60
C PRO A 125 7.77 -18.20 8.83
N LEU A 126 8.79 -18.21 9.69
CA LEU A 126 9.62 -17.03 9.97
C LEU A 126 10.22 -16.41 8.70
N SER A 127 10.56 -17.24 7.70
CA SER A 127 11.04 -16.77 6.40
C SER A 127 10.01 -15.92 5.66
N ILE A 128 8.72 -16.26 5.74
CA ILE A 128 7.63 -15.51 5.12
C ILE A 128 7.32 -14.23 5.92
N GLN A 129 7.36 -14.29 7.25
CA GLN A 129 7.20 -13.09 8.10
C GLN A 129 8.25 -12.04 7.74
N LYS A 130 9.53 -12.44 7.69
CA LYS A 130 10.65 -11.56 7.33
C LYS A 130 10.51 -10.99 5.92
N ILE A 131 10.04 -11.79 4.96
CA ILE A 131 9.76 -11.34 3.59
C ILE A 131 8.77 -10.18 3.58
N CYS A 132 7.73 -10.21 4.42
CA CYS A 132 6.72 -9.14 4.51
C CYS A 132 7.19 -7.90 5.28
N GLU A 133 8.18 -8.03 6.17
CA GLU A 133 8.79 -6.91 6.90
C GLU A 133 9.79 -6.14 6.04
N GLU A 134 10.53 -6.84 5.17
CA GLU A 134 11.62 -6.28 4.35
C GLU A 134 11.21 -6.01 2.88
N VAL A 135 9.93 -6.17 2.56
CA VAL A 135 9.43 -5.95 1.20
C VAL A 135 9.41 -4.46 0.87
N THR A 136 9.92 -4.12 -0.30
CA THR A 136 9.83 -2.78 -0.90
C THR A 136 8.75 -2.78 -1.98
N TRP A 137 8.27 -1.59 -2.35
CA TRP A 137 7.29 -1.47 -3.43
C TRP A 137 7.77 -2.10 -4.75
N ASP A 138 9.04 -1.89 -5.13
CA ASP A 138 9.62 -2.53 -6.31
C ASP A 138 9.59 -4.05 -6.24
N LYS A 139 9.79 -4.63 -5.04
CA LYS A 139 9.67 -6.08 -4.85
C LYS A 139 8.22 -6.53 -5.03
N CYS A 140 7.24 -5.80 -4.50
CA CYS A 140 5.81 -6.07 -4.72
C CYS A 140 5.46 -6.08 -6.22
N LEU A 141 6.03 -5.14 -6.99
CA LEU A 141 5.76 -4.99 -8.42
C LEU A 141 6.46 -6.04 -9.30
N TYR A 142 7.77 -6.20 -9.12
CA TYR A 142 8.62 -6.83 -10.13
C TYR A 142 9.13 -8.22 -9.73
N SER A 143 8.94 -8.65 -8.48
CA SER A 143 9.39 -10.00 -8.06
C SER A 143 8.40 -11.05 -8.53
N ILE A 144 8.56 -11.53 -9.77
CA ILE A 144 7.64 -12.51 -10.39
C ILE A 144 7.38 -13.72 -9.48
N GLU A 145 8.43 -14.26 -8.86
CA GLU A 145 8.33 -15.41 -7.97
C GLU A 145 7.58 -15.12 -6.66
N TYR A 146 7.79 -13.93 -6.08
CA TYR A 146 7.28 -13.58 -4.75
C TYR A 146 5.98 -12.77 -4.79
N ARG A 147 5.60 -12.21 -5.94
CA ARG A 147 4.39 -11.40 -6.09
C ARG A 147 3.11 -12.13 -5.64
N PRO A 148 2.90 -13.42 -6.00
CA PRO A 148 1.79 -14.20 -5.42
C PRO A 148 1.91 -14.42 -3.91
N ILE A 149 3.14 -14.55 -3.39
CA ILE A 149 3.40 -14.69 -1.94
C ILE A 149 3.01 -13.40 -1.21
N TYR A 150 3.38 -12.25 -1.76
CA TYR A 150 3.01 -10.94 -1.20
C TYR A 150 1.50 -10.72 -1.18
N ALA A 151 0.81 -11.06 -2.29
CA ALA A 151 -0.64 -10.98 -2.39
C ALA A 151 -1.34 -11.77 -1.29
N PHE A 152 -0.85 -12.98 -1.01
CA PHE A 152 -1.47 -13.86 -0.01
C PHE A 152 -1.11 -13.49 1.44
N TYR A 153 0.18 -13.23 1.73
CA TYR A 153 0.68 -13.15 3.10
C TYR A 153 0.74 -11.72 3.67
N CYS A 154 0.96 -10.71 2.82
CA CYS A 154 1.00 -9.30 3.26
C CYS A 154 0.35 -8.37 2.24
N PRO A 155 -0.95 -8.57 1.96
CA PRO A 155 -1.65 -7.78 0.95
C PRO A 155 -1.63 -6.29 1.27
N ASN A 156 -1.81 -5.91 2.54
CA ASN A 156 -1.78 -4.52 2.97
C ASN A 156 -0.40 -3.85 2.94
N THR A 157 0.69 -4.61 2.85
CA THR A 157 2.03 -4.03 2.65
C THR A 157 2.29 -3.72 1.18
N CYS A 158 1.73 -4.54 0.28
CA CYS A 158 1.98 -4.47 -1.16
C CYS A 158 0.83 -3.92 -1.99
N GLY A 159 -0.21 -3.34 -1.37
CA GLY A 159 -1.31 -2.75 -2.14
C GLY A 159 -2.19 -3.81 -2.83
N PHE A 160 -2.38 -4.96 -2.20
CA PHE A 160 -3.06 -6.13 -2.76
C PHE A 160 -4.32 -6.51 -1.98
N CYS A 161 -4.93 -5.56 -1.27
CA CYS A 161 -6.13 -5.84 -0.49
C CYS A 161 -7.36 -6.21 -1.35
N ASN A 162 -7.44 -5.74 -2.60
CA ASN A 162 -8.63 -5.89 -3.45
C ASN A 162 -8.53 -7.02 -4.49
N ILE A 163 -7.47 -7.83 -4.46
CA ILE A 163 -7.22 -8.85 -5.50
C ILE A 163 -7.58 -10.29 -5.09
N ASN A 164 -8.29 -10.47 -3.96
CA ASN A 164 -8.80 -11.76 -3.48
C ASN A 164 -7.76 -12.90 -3.57
N ASP A 165 -6.52 -12.63 -3.13
CA ASP A 165 -5.40 -13.57 -3.08
C ASP A 165 -4.94 -14.16 -4.43
N CYS A 166 -5.47 -13.67 -5.54
CA CYS A 166 -5.09 -14.13 -6.87
C CYS A 166 -4.60 -12.95 -7.70
N ILE A 167 -3.33 -13.01 -8.07
CA ILE A 167 -2.64 -11.94 -8.80
C ILE A 167 -1.92 -12.49 -10.01
N ASP A 168 -1.75 -11.65 -11.02
CA ASP A 168 -0.75 -11.89 -12.05
C ASP A 168 0.65 -11.79 -11.44
N ALA A 169 1.45 -12.84 -11.62
CA ALA A 169 2.86 -12.81 -11.24
C ALA A 169 3.66 -11.80 -12.09
N VAL A 170 3.17 -11.48 -13.29
CA VAL A 170 3.73 -10.41 -14.14
C VAL A 170 2.74 -9.24 -14.16
N PRO A 171 3.15 -8.02 -13.76
CA PRO A 171 2.23 -6.87 -13.65
C PRO A 171 1.69 -6.36 -14.99
N THR A 172 2.24 -6.82 -16.11
CA THR A 172 1.88 -6.33 -17.45
C THR A 172 0.87 -7.20 -18.19
N CYS A 173 0.35 -8.28 -17.60
CA CYS A 173 -0.66 -9.12 -18.25
C CYS A 173 -1.90 -8.30 -18.66
N SER A 174 -2.32 -7.34 -17.84
CA SER A 174 -3.45 -6.46 -18.11
C SER A 174 -3.26 -5.49 -19.29
N LYS A 175 -2.02 -5.31 -19.76
CA LYS A 175 -1.73 -4.43 -20.92
C LYS A 175 -2.16 -5.05 -22.25
N ASP A 176 -2.18 -6.38 -22.33
CA ASP A 176 -2.66 -7.10 -23.50
C ASP A 176 -3.45 -8.35 -23.07
N PRO A 177 -4.75 -8.20 -22.78
CA PRO A 177 -5.60 -9.33 -22.40
C PRO A 177 -5.78 -10.37 -23.52
N SER A 178 -5.40 -10.08 -24.77
CA SER A 178 -5.57 -11.00 -25.90
C SER A 178 -4.65 -12.23 -25.79
N ILE A 179 -3.55 -12.13 -25.01
CA ILE A 179 -2.64 -13.25 -24.74
C ILE A 179 -3.35 -14.44 -24.10
N CYS A 180 -4.45 -14.21 -23.37
CA CYS A 180 -5.24 -15.26 -22.71
C CYS A 180 -5.91 -16.22 -23.71
N ASN A 181 -6.11 -15.78 -24.96
CA ASN A 181 -6.77 -16.58 -26.01
C ASN A 181 -5.81 -16.98 -27.14
N SER A 182 -4.52 -16.61 -27.04
CA SER A 182 -3.56 -16.85 -28.10
C SER A 182 -3.06 -18.29 -28.10
N PRO A 183 -3.16 -19.02 -29.23
CA PRO A 183 -2.59 -20.36 -29.36
C PRO A 183 -1.09 -20.33 -29.03
N GLY A 184 -0.66 -21.16 -28.09
CA GLY A 184 0.74 -21.23 -27.64
C GLY A 184 1.07 -20.40 -26.40
N MET A 185 0.15 -19.54 -25.91
CA MET A 185 0.37 -18.74 -24.70
C MET A 185 -0.20 -19.39 -23.42
N ASN A 186 -0.83 -20.56 -23.51
CA ASN A 186 -1.48 -21.22 -22.37
C ASN A 186 -0.50 -21.47 -21.21
N GLU A 187 0.69 -22.00 -21.47
CA GLU A 187 1.68 -22.27 -20.41
C GLU A 187 2.12 -20.97 -19.71
N PHE A 188 2.34 -19.91 -20.49
CA PHE A 188 2.73 -18.60 -19.97
C PHE A 188 1.61 -17.99 -19.14
N THR A 189 0.38 -17.93 -19.68
CA THR A 189 -0.75 -17.25 -19.04
C THR A 189 -1.22 -17.98 -17.79
N MET A 190 -1.26 -19.33 -17.81
CA MET A 190 -1.57 -20.13 -16.62
C MET A 190 -0.50 -19.99 -15.52
N LYS A 191 0.72 -19.62 -15.88
CA LYS A 191 1.81 -19.40 -14.92
C LYS A 191 1.86 -17.98 -14.38
N TYR A 192 1.64 -16.98 -15.23
CA TYR A 192 1.99 -15.59 -14.93
C TYR A 192 0.81 -14.61 -14.95
N CYS A 193 -0.33 -14.98 -15.55
CA CYS A 193 -1.46 -14.09 -15.80
C CYS A 193 -2.76 -14.64 -15.20
N LEU A 194 -2.68 -15.20 -13.98
CA LEU A 194 -3.79 -15.88 -13.32
C LEU A 194 -5.03 -14.99 -13.16
N HIS A 195 -4.83 -13.73 -12.77
CA HIS A 195 -5.91 -12.77 -12.54
C HIS A 195 -6.45 -12.24 -13.86
N THR A 196 -5.60 -11.71 -14.73
CA THR A 196 -6.03 -11.15 -16.02
C THR A 196 -6.75 -12.18 -16.89
N CYS A 197 -6.29 -13.43 -16.92
CA CYS A 197 -6.90 -14.48 -17.73
C CYS A 197 -8.03 -15.25 -17.01
N GLY A 198 -8.43 -14.83 -15.80
CA GLY A 198 -9.54 -15.44 -15.08
C GLY A 198 -9.28 -16.87 -14.60
N TYR A 199 -8.03 -17.29 -14.45
CA TYR A 199 -7.68 -18.61 -13.92
C TYR A 199 -7.86 -18.71 -12.41
N CYS A 200 -8.03 -17.57 -11.71
CA CYS A 200 -8.28 -17.53 -10.27
C CYS A 200 -9.46 -18.38 -9.82
N THR A 201 -10.55 -18.42 -10.59
CA THR A 201 -11.74 -19.21 -10.26
C THR A 201 -11.56 -20.70 -10.48
N GLN A 202 -10.50 -21.11 -11.18
CA GLN A 202 -10.25 -22.51 -11.50
C GLN A 202 -9.42 -23.20 -10.41
N CYS A 203 -8.69 -22.41 -9.59
CA CYS A 203 -7.69 -22.82 -8.59
C CYS A 203 -7.38 -24.33 -8.63
N PRO A 204 -6.78 -24.85 -9.72
CA PRO A 204 -6.57 -26.29 -9.84
C PRO A 204 -5.17 -26.62 -9.36
N ASP A 205 -5.02 -27.77 -8.71
CA ASP A 205 -3.73 -28.41 -8.64
C ASP A 205 -3.35 -28.83 -10.07
N THR A 206 -2.28 -28.26 -10.60
CA THR A 206 -1.78 -28.49 -11.96
C THR A 206 -0.70 -29.58 -11.99
N VAL A 207 -0.35 -30.11 -10.83
CA VAL A 207 0.47 -31.31 -10.65
C VAL A 207 -0.23 -32.27 -9.69
N ASN A 208 0.02 -33.55 -9.88
CA ASN A 208 -0.67 -34.66 -9.24
C ASN A 208 -0.08 -35.06 -7.87
N ASN A 209 1.10 -34.55 -7.51
CA ASN A 209 1.76 -34.83 -6.23
C ASN A 209 1.52 -33.74 -5.16
N CYS A 210 0.56 -32.84 -5.37
CA CYS A 210 0.29 -31.74 -4.44
C CYS A 210 -0.07 -32.20 -3.02
N ALA A 211 -0.83 -33.29 -2.89
CA ALA A 211 -1.20 -33.85 -1.59
C ALA A 211 0.04 -34.30 -0.80
N GLU A 212 1.02 -34.89 -1.48
CA GLU A 212 2.26 -35.38 -0.89
C GLU A 212 3.22 -34.23 -0.55
N LEU A 213 3.29 -33.22 -1.42
CA LEU A 213 4.04 -32.00 -1.16
C LEU A 213 3.49 -31.24 0.07
N LYS A 214 2.17 -31.26 0.26
CA LYS A 214 1.52 -30.70 1.46
C LYS A 214 1.94 -31.44 2.73
N THR A 215 1.91 -32.78 2.74
CA THR A 215 2.30 -33.55 3.93
C THR A 215 3.78 -33.41 4.26
N GLN A 216 4.62 -33.21 3.25
CA GLN A 216 6.05 -32.91 3.40
C GLN A 216 6.32 -31.44 3.78
N GLY A 217 5.28 -30.62 3.97
CA GLY A 217 5.40 -29.23 4.43
C GLY A 217 5.82 -28.22 3.36
N PHE A 218 5.84 -28.60 2.07
CA PHE A 218 6.28 -27.70 0.99
C PHE A 218 5.32 -26.52 0.74
N CYS A 219 4.04 -26.64 1.14
CA CYS A 219 3.14 -25.49 1.14
C CYS A 219 3.65 -24.35 2.06
N SER A 220 4.39 -24.71 3.12
CA SER A 220 4.91 -23.79 4.13
C SER A 220 6.41 -23.50 3.97
N ASN A 221 7.21 -24.48 3.53
CA ASN A 221 8.67 -24.44 3.69
C ASN A 221 9.46 -24.09 2.42
N THR A 222 8.85 -23.93 1.24
CA THR A 222 9.63 -23.72 -0.01
C THR A 222 8.94 -22.79 -1.04
N PRO A 223 9.71 -21.99 -1.81
CA PRO A 223 9.20 -21.00 -2.75
C PRO A 223 9.13 -21.53 -4.20
N SER A 224 8.30 -20.87 -5.01
CA SER A 224 7.96 -21.13 -6.43
C SER A 224 7.16 -22.39 -6.80
N TYR A 225 7.72 -23.60 -6.76
CA TYR A 225 7.11 -24.76 -7.44
C TYR A 225 5.73 -25.14 -6.86
N VAL A 226 5.68 -25.44 -5.56
CA VAL A 226 4.44 -25.92 -4.93
C VAL A 226 3.39 -24.81 -4.87
N LYS A 227 3.80 -23.56 -4.65
CA LYS A 227 2.87 -22.42 -4.68
C LYS A 227 2.27 -22.16 -6.04
N LYS A 228 3.06 -22.42 -7.09
CA LYS A 228 2.63 -22.26 -8.48
C LYS A 228 1.67 -23.36 -8.90
N TYR A 229 1.95 -24.61 -8.54
CA TYR A 229 1.25 -25.75 -9.12
C TYR A 229 0.23 -26.43 -8.20
N CYS A 230 0.24 -26.12 -6.90
CA CYS A 230 -0.63 -26.75 -5.89
C CYS A 230 -1.52 -25.74 -5.16
N GLY A 231 -2.06 -24.77 -5.90
CA GLY A 231 -2.85 -23.66 -5.34
C GLY A 231 -3.98 -24.13 -4.45
N LYS A 232 -4.78 -25.09 -4.93
CA LYS A 232 -5.93 -25.66 -4.21
C LYS A 232 -5.51 -26.43 -2.97
N THR A 233 -4.58 -27.36 -3.15
CA THR A 233 -4.16 -28.25 -2.06
C THR A 233 -3.49 -27.44 -0.95
N CYS A 234 -2.71 -26.42 -1.29
CA CYS A 234 -2.03 -25.56 -0.33
C CYS A 234 -2.88 -24.40 0.19
N GLY A 235 -4.12 -24.22 -0.28
CA GLY A 235 -5.02 -23.13 0.15
C GLY A 235 -4.46 -21.75 -0.14
N ILE A 236 -3.74 -21.62 -1.26
CA ILE A 236 -3.12 -20.37 -1.72
C ILE A 236 -4.14 -19.57 -2.56
N CYS A 237 -5.08 -20.30 -3.15
CA CYS A 237 -6.40 -19.89 -3.58
C CYS A 237 -7.37 -21.02 -3.14
#